data_AF-A0A699KDE3-F1
#
_entry.id   AF-A0A699KDE3-F1
#
_cell.length_a   1.000
_cell.length_b   1.000
_cell.length_c   1.000
_cell.angle_alpha   90.00
_cell.angle_beta   90.00
_cell.angle_gamma   90.00
#
_symmetry.space_group_name_H-M   'P 1'
#
loop_
_entity.id
_entity.type
_entity.pdbx_description
1 polymer ?
#
loop_
_entity_poly.entity_id
_entity_poly.type
_entity_poly.pdbx_seq_one_letter_code
_entity_poly.pdbx_strand_id
1 'polypeptide(L)'
;RFEKGARQIIMDVGGTYRNVLQSLNGADFVNTYFEYDPANPIEFNPFLVPREGETGPWLYTDEKTNFHLALLAALWKGSKDTGLDKSERAILSRFLIEYYSLLNESDRLGQTDEERPNMESFFRFVQAYDMEMMRPVREFHEGEEPDPRDGQRRKYQKDMKYIDMHQFFLVLSQYVTGGRYEKVLNADRDVDLSEYRLICFDLAKVQADPDLYPVVAMLITELSLDLFRKFPDTVKYIALDEAWTMLSGVLSEFIESMYRTIRKTNGSVTIITQGIHEITSSKIGPAVINNSSTKIILRHLNPDSLAQLQAPLGLTGHEMDLIKSVRATDQLREFFIKQGGKAKVYALEASPQLDAILTSKPVERNHLNNLVKFYQQHQRTLQLDKNGQPVLRDGVPQYKTTVVQRLDYAVDQFVEDKQKGALRR
;
A
#
# COMPACT_ATOMS: atom_id res chain seq x y z
N ARG A 1 -0.68 -9.97 -18.08
CA ARG A 1 0.49 -9.69 -17.22
C ARG A 1 0.61 -10.77 -16.16
N PHE A 2 -0.42 -10.95 -15.32
CA PHE A 2 -0.51 -11.99 -14.30
C PHE A 2 -0.17 -13.42 -14.79
N GLU A 3 -0.80 -13.88 -15.87
CA GLU A 3 -0.57 -15.21 -16.46
C GLU A 3 0.88 -15.43 -16.90
N LYS A 4 1.62 -14.36 -17.21
CA LYS A 4 3.03 -14.41 -17.60
C LYS A 4 3.98 -14.37 -16.41
N GLY A 5 3.47 -14.50 -15.17
CA GLY A 5 4.30 -14.52 -13.97
C GLY A 5 4.65 -13.15 -13.39
N ALA A 6 4.17 -12.06 -13.97
CA ALA A 6 4.50 -10.71 -13.49
C ALA A 6 3.85 -10.40 -12.15
N ARG A 7 4.58 -9.68 -11.29
CA ARG A 7 4.09 -9.15 -10.01
C ARG A 7 3.45 -7.78 -10.20
N GLN A 8 2.36 -7.50 -9.49
CA GLN A 8 1.52 -6.32 -9.74
C GLN A 8 0.99 -5.74 -8.44
N ILE A 9 1.17 -4.44 -8.25
CA ILE A 9 0.48 -3.62 -7.25
C ILE A 9 -0.44 -2.66 -7.98
N ILE A 10 -1.69 -2.60 -7.53
CA ILE A 10 -2.70 -1.67 -8.03
C ILE A 10 -3.12 -0.76 -6.88
N MET A 11 -3.06 0.55 -7.07
CA MET A 11 -3.72 1.51 -6.21
C MET A 11 -4.99 1.94 -6.93
N ASP A 12 -6.14 1.47 -6.45
CA ASP A 12 -7.46 1.66 -7.05
C ASP A 12 -8.21 2.79 -6.33
N VAL A 13 -9.03 3.53 -7.06
CA VAL A 13 -9.97 4.51 -6.53
C VAL A 13 -11.33 4.19 -7.15
N GLY A 14 -12.17 3.43 -6.44
CA GLY A 14 -13.54 3.12 -6.88
C GLY A 14 -13.86 1.64 -7.05
N GLY A 15 -12.94 0.75 -6.66
CA GLY A 15 -13.18 -0.69 -6.53
C GLY A 15 -13.39 -1.43 -7.86
N THR A 16 -12.88 -0.87 -8.96
CA THR A 16 -13.04 -1.43 -10.31
C THR A 16 -12.25 -2.72 -10.48
N TYR A 17 -11.17 -2.92 -9.73
CA TYR A 17 -10.32 -4.11 -9.85
C TYR A 17 -10.77 -5.28 -8.98
N ARG A 18 -11.79 -5.10 -8.13
CA ARG A 18 -12.25 -6.11 -7.17
C ARG A 18 -12.55 -7.47 -7.83
N ASN A 19 -13.35 -7.46 -8.90
CA ASN A 19 -13.75 -8.70 -9.59
C ASN A 19 -12.58 -9.36 -10.31
N VAL A 20 -11.63 -8.57 -10.82
CA VAL A 20 -10.40 -9.07 -11.44
C VAL A 20 -9.55 -9.80 -10.41
N LEU A 21 -9.32 -9.21 -9.24
CA LEU A 21 -8.56 -9.86 -8.18
C LEU A 21 -9.25 -11.11 -7.65
N GLN A 22 -10.57 -11.05 -7.48
CA GLN A 22 -11.35 -12.21 -7.04
C GLN A 22 -11.26 -13.37 -8.05
N SER A 23 -11.27 -13.08 -9.34
CA SER A 23 -11.10 -14.06 -10.42
C SER A 23 -9.69 -14.68 -10.42
N LEU A 24 -8.65 -13.86 -10.29
CA LEU A 24 -7.27 -14.30 -10.48
C LEU A 24 -6.64 -14.92 -9.22
N ASN A 25 -7.01 -14.43 -8.03
CA ASN A 25 -6.43 -14.89 -6.76
C ASN A 25 -7.35 -15.86 -5.99
N GLY A 26 -8.64 -15.96 -6.36
CA GLY A 26 -9.55 -16.95 -5.78
C GLY A 26 -9.59 -16.92 -4.24
N ALA A 27 -9.12 -17.99 -3.60
CA ALA A 27 -9.09 -18.12 -2.14
C ALA A 27 -8.17 -17.07 -1.46
N ASP A 28 -7.15 -16.58 -2.16
CA ASP A 28 -6.21 -15.58 -1.65
C ASP A 28 -6.72 -14.13 -1.82
N PHE A 29 -7.94 -13.94 -2.35
CA PHE A 29 -8.54 -12.62 -2.53
C PHE A 29 -8.52 -11.76 -1.26
N VAL A 30 -8.81 -12.36 -0.10
CA VAL A 30 -8.84 -11.66 1.19
C VAL A 30 -7.47 -11.12 1.61
N ASN A 31 -6.39 -11.73 1.13
CA ASN A 31 -5.02 -11.30 1.42
C ASN A 31 -4.42 -10.42 0.32
N THR A 32 -5.20 -10.09 -0.72
CA THR A 32 -4.69 -9.40 -1.91
C THR A 32 -5.51 -8.20 -2.34
N TYR A 33 -6.75 -8.06 -1.86
CA TYR A 33 -7.57 -6.86 -2.07
C TYR A 33 -7.85 -6.18 -0.73
N PHE A 34 -7.30 -4.99 -0.55
CA PHE A 34 -7.38 -4.20 0.67
C PHE A 34 -8.30 -3.01 0.46
N GLU A 35 -9.45 -3.02 1.10
CA GLU A 35 -10.38 -1.89 1.18
C GLU A 35 -10.53 -1.51 2.65
N TYR A 36 -10.53 -0.22 2.96
CA TYR A 36 -10.75 0.21 4.33
C TYR A 36 -12.19 -0.09 4.78
N ASP A 37 -12.29 -0.95 5.80
CA ASP A 37 -13.50 -1.23 6.56
C ASP A 37 -13.19 -0.97 8.04
N PRO A 38 -13.87 -0.02 8.72
CA PRO A 38 -13.68 0.20 10.15
C PRO A 38 -13.88 -1.07 11.01
N ALA A 39 -14.71 -2.01 10.57
CA ALA A 39 -14.92 -3.27 11.28
C ALA A 39 -13.77 -4.28 11.04
N ASN A 40 -13.09 -4.18 9.91
CA ASN A 40 -12.00 -5.05 9.48
C ASN A 40 -10.90 -4.18 8.86
N PRO A 41 -10.14 -3.42 9.68
CA PRO A 41 -9.15 -2.49 9.15
C PRO A 41 -8.04 -3.27 8.43
N ILE A 42 -7.34 -2.57 7.54
CA ILE A 42 -6.12 -3.08 6.93
C ILE A 42 -5.07 -3.16 8.04
N GLU A 43 -4.58 -4.35 8.35
CA GLU A 43 -3.57 -4.57 9.38
C GLU A 43 -2.21 -4.85 8.72
N PHE A 44 -1.18 -4.13 9.13
CA PHE A 44 0.22 -4.37 8.75
C PHE A 44 1.14 -4.14 9.95
N ASN A 45 2.38 -4.64 9.88
CA ASN A 45 3.41 -4.30 10.86
C ASN A 45 4.66 -3.74 10.16
N PRO A 46 4.83 -2.40 10.12
CA PRO A 46 5.96 -1.78 9.45
C PRO A 46 7.29 -1.96 10.19
N PHE A 47 7.25 -2.23 11.50
CA PHE A 47 8.42 -2.44 12.35
C PHE A 47 8.95 -3.87 12.29
N LEU A 48 8.24 -4.78 11.63
CA LEU A 48 8.79 -6.11 11.40
C LEU A 48 9.97 -6.02 10.42
N VAL A 49 11.10 -6.59 10.81
CA VAL A 49 12.33 -6.67 10.01
C VAL A 49 12.82 -8.11 9.93
N PRO A 50 13.66 -8.47 8.95
CA PRO A 50 14.24 -9.80 8.91
C PRO A 50 15.06 -10.12 10.16
N ARG A 51 15.17 -11.40 10.51
CA ARG A 51 16.09 -11.89 11.56
C ARG A 51 17.29 -12.59 10.95
N GLU A 52 18.37 -12.64 11.71
CA GLU A 52 19.49 -13.53 11.41
C GLU A 52 19.10 -14.99 11.74
N GLY A 53 18.69 -15.75 10.73
CA GLY A 53 18.11 -17.08 10.95
C GLY A 53 16.78 -17.02 11.72
N GLU A 54 16.37 -18.14 12.32
CA GLU A 54 15.07 -18.24 13.01
C GLU A 54 15.08 -17.63 14.43
N THR A 55 16.23 -17.63 15.10
CA THR A 55 16.35 -17.21 16.51
C THR A 55 17.40 -16.13 16.75
N GLY A 56 18.09 -15.64 15.71
CA GLY A 56 19.10 -14.59 15.86
C GLY A 56 18.49 -13.18 15.95
N PRO A 57 19.32 -12.14 16.03
CA PRO A 57 18.86 -10.76 16.19
C PRO A 57 18.04 -10.26 15.01
N TRP A 58 17.18 -9.27 15.28
CA TRP A 58 16.52 -8.45 14.28
C TRP A 58 17.56 -7.63 13.50
N LEU A 59 17.54 -7.74 12.17
CA LEU A 59 18.46 -7.11 11.24
C LEU A 59 17.96 -5.71 10.87
N TYR A 60 18.17 -4.75 11.77
CA TYR A 60 17.79 -3.36 11.55
C TYR A 60 18.84 -2.59 10.74
N THR A 61 18.41 -1.96 9.63
CA THR A 61 19.30 -1.34 8.65
C THR A 61 19.08 0.17 8.53
N ASP A 62 20.03 0.87 7.92
CA ASP A 62 19.90 2.30 7.59
C ASP A 62 18.72 2.58 6.66
N GLU A 63 18.46 1.67 5.70
CA GLU A 63 17.29 1.77 4.81
C GLU A 63 15.99 1.72 5.62
N LYS A 64 15.88 0.77 6.55
CA LYS A 64 14.72 0.65 7.42
C LYS A 64 14.59 1.84 8.38
N THR A 65 15.72 2.38 8.85
CA THR A 65 15.75 3.62 9.63
C THR A 65 15.16 4.80 8.87
N ASN A 66 15.55 4.97 7.60
CA ASN A 66 14.99 6.01 6.75
C ASN A 66 13.48 5.85 6.54
N PHE A 67 13.03 4.62 6.32
CA PHE A 67 11.61 4.30 6.20
C PHE A 67 10.84 4.63 7.48
N HIS A 68 11.28 4.16 8.65
CA HIS A 68 10.61 4.47 9.92
C HIS A 68 10.63 5.96 10.26
N LEU A 69 11.71 6.68 9.92
CA LEU A 69 11.75 8.13 10.09
C LEU A 69 10.69 8.82 9.22
N ALA A 70 10.53 8.39 7.96
CA ALA A 70 9.46 8.89 7.11
C ALA A 70 8.07 8.52 7.66
N LEU A 71 7.93 7.33 8.25
CA LEU A 71 6.68 6.86 8.87
C LEU A 71 6.29 7.72 10.06
N LEU A 72 7.21 7.89 10.99
CA LEU A 72 6.99 8.73 12.16
C LEU A 72 6.74 10.19 11.76
N ALA A 73 7.41 10.69 10.72
CA ALA A 73 7.14 12.03 10.19
C ALA A 73 5.71 12.16 9.65
N ALA A 74 5.29 11.21 8.82
CA ALA A 74 3.96 11.18 8.22
C ALA A 74 2.86 11.05 9.27
N LEU A 75 3.07 10.21 10.29
CA LEU A 75 2.16 10.04 11.40
C LEU A 75 2.07 11.30 12.26
N TRP A 76 3.20 11.85 12.69
CA TRP A 76 3.25 12.95 13.66
C TRP A 76 2.90 14.32 13.05
N LYS A 77 3.41 14.61 11.85
CA LYS A 77 3.26 15.91 11.20
C LYS A 77 2.14 15.96 10.16
N GLY A 78 1.63 14.80 9.76
CA GLY A 78 0.58 14.67 8.75
C GLY A 78 1.04 15.08 7.35
N SER A 79 0.08 15.49 6.52
CA SER A 79 0.29 15.91 5.13
C SER A 79 0.82 17.34 4.96
N LYS A 80 1.12 18.05 6.04
CA LYS A 80 1.75 19.37 5.94
C LYS A 80 3.20 19.17 5.51
N ASP A 81 3.61 19.92 4.49
CA ASP A 81 4.88 19.88 3.72
C ASP A 81 6.18 20.08 4.56
N THR A 82 6.16 19.74 5.85
CA THR A 82 7.25 19.83 6.79
C THR A 82 7.67 18.43 7.20
N GLY A 83 8.68 17.87 6.52
CA GLY A 83 9.37 16.69 7.00
C GLY A 83 10.02 16.90 8.38
N LEU A 84 10.77 15.91 8.84
CA LEU A 84 11.59 16.07 10.04
C LEU A 84 12.74 17.03 9.76
N ASP A 85 12.96 17.99 10.64
CA ASP A 85 14.18 18.77 10.65
C ASP A 85 15.38 17.89 11.09
N LYS A 86 16.59 18.43 10.98
CA LYS A 86 17.81 17.66 11.30
C LYS A 86 17.88 17.20 12.75
N SER A 87 17.31 17.96 13.68
CA SER A 87 17.34 17.67 15.12
C SER A 87 16.30 16.61 15.47
N GLU A 88 15.06 16.79 15.01
CA GLU A 88 13.98 15.80 15.19
C GLU A 88 14.40 14.45 14.58
N ARG A 89 14.97 14.48 13.37
CA ARG A 89 15.48 13.29 12.68
C ARG A 89 16.56 12.59 13.50
N ALA A 90 17.52 13.32 14.06
CA ALA A 90 18.58 12.75 14.87
C ALA A 90 18.04 12.10 16.16
N ILE A 91 17.06 12.74 16.81
CA ILE A 91 16.42 12.24 18.02
C ILE A 91 15.62 10.96 17.72
N LEU A 92 14.72 10.99 16.74
CA LEU A 92 13.91 9.83 16.36
C LEU A 92 14.77 8.67 15.85
N SER A 93 15.84 8.96 15.13
CA SER A 93 16.79 7.93 14.67
C SER A 93 17.46 7.24 15.85
N ARG A 94 17.84 7.99 16.90
CA ARG A 94 18.41 7.43 18.13
C ARG A 94 17.41 6.51 18.83
N PHE A 95 16.15 6.93 18.97
CA PHE A 95 15.10 6.08 19.56
C PHE A 95 14.93 4.77 18.79
N LEU A 96 14.88 4.81 17.47
CA LEU A 96 14.75 3.61 16.66
C LEU A 96 15.95 2.67 16.83
N ILE A 97 17.18 3.19 16.80
CA ILE A 97 18.38 2.37 16.97
C ILE A 97 18.42 1.74 18.37
N GLU A 98 18.19 2.53 19.42
CA GLU A 98 18.18 2.03 20.80
C GLU A 98 17.05 1.02 21.05
N TYR A 99 15.90 1.23 20.42
CA TYR A 99 14.77 0.29 20.48
C TYR A 99 15.14 -1.10 19.94
N TYR A 100 15.70 -1.18 18.73
CA TYR A 100 16.11 -2.49 18.18
C TYR A 100 17.32 -3.07 18.91
N SER A 101 18.22 -2.24 19.45
CA SER A 101 19.31 -2.72 20.33
C SER A 101 18.74 -3.43 21.56
N LEU A 102 17.76 -2.81 22.24
CA LEU A 102 17.11 -3.39 23.41
C LEU A 102 16.37 -4.69 23.08
N LEU A 103 15.64 -4.74 21.96
CA LEU A 103 14.96 -5.96 21.53
C LEU A 103 15.97 -7.11 21.29
N ASN A 104 17.12 -6.79 20.69
CA ASN A 104 18.17 -7.77 20.42
C ASN A 104 18.95 -8.21 21.67
N GLU A 105 18.86 -7.47 22.76
CA GLU A 105 19.42 -7.82 24.08
C GLU A 105 18.43 -8.58 24.97
N SER A 106 17.18 -8.74 24.54
CA SER A 106 16.13 -9.40 25.32
C SER A 106 16.44 -10.88 25.55
N ASP A 107 16.35 -11.35 26.80
CA ASP A 107 16.42 -12.78 27.13
C ASP A 107 15.31 -13.61 26.46
N ARG A 108 14.21 -12.94 26.06
CA ARG A 108 13.08 -13.56 25.33
C ARG A 108 13.32 -13.66 23.82
N LEU A 109 14.44 -13.16 23.30
CA LEU A 109 14.75 -13.20 21.86
C LEU A 109 14.76 -14.65 21.33
N GLY A 110 13.96 -14.90 20.29
CA GLY A 110 13.80 -16.23 19.68
C GLY A 110 12.76 -17.12 20.37
N GLN A 111 12.06 -16.62 21.40
CA GLN A 111 11.02 -17.35 22.12
C GLN A 111 9.61 -17.08 21.54
N THR A 112 8.65 -17.94 21.86
CA THR A 112 7.27 -17.82 21.38
C THR A 112 6.50 -16.63 21.96
N ASP A 113 6.96 -16.10 23.10
CA ASP A 113 6.40 -14.96 23.85
C ASP A 113 7.31 -13.72 23.82
N GLU A 114 8.26 -13.68 22.88
CA GLU A 114 9.09 -12.50 22.61
C GLU A 114 8.22 -11.27 22.28
N GLU A 115 8.60 -10.11 22.81
CA GLU A 115 8.04 -8.84 22.35
C GLU A 115 8.44 -8.60 20.90
N ARG A 116 7.47 -8.74 19.99
CA ARG A 116 7.67 -8.49 18.56
C ARG A 116 7.77 -6.98 18.29
N PRO A 117 8.65 -6.54 17.37
CA PRO A 117 8.71 -5.15 17.00
C PRO A 117 7.43 -4.74 16.26
N ASN A 118 6.69 -3.79 16.82
CA ASN A 118 5.50 -3.16 16.23
C ASN A 118 5.35 -1.71 16.74
N MET A 119 4.31 -1.01 16.30
CA MET A 119 4.06 0.38 16.70
C MET A 119 3.82 0.49 18.21
N GLU A 120 3.09 -0.45 18.81
CA GLU A 120 2.79 -0.53 20.24
C GLU A 120 4.06 -0.65 21.09
N SER A 121 4.91 -1.63 20.80
CA SER A 121 6.15 -1.89 21.55
C SER A 121 7.14 -0.75 21.39
N PHE A 122 7.28 -0.17 20.20
CA PHE A 122 8.08 1.04 19.98
C PHE A 122 7.56 2.21 20.82
N PHE A 123 6.25 2.45 20.81
CA PHE A 123 5.63 3.53 21.58
C PHE A 123 5.87 3.37 23.09
N ARG A 124 5.67 2.16 23.63
CA ARG A 124 5.95 1.84 25.04
C ARG A 124 7.41 2.02 25.40
N PHE A 125 8.32 1.60 24.53
CA PHE A 125 9.75 1.81 24.71
C PHE A 125 10.07 3.30 24.83
N VAL A 126 9.60 4.13 23.88
CA VAL A 126 9.89 5.58 23.90
C VAL A 126 9.26 6.24 25.14
N GLN A 127 8.06 5.84 25.56
CA GLN A 127 7.44 6.35 26.78
C GLN A 127 8.25 6.00 28.04
N ALA A 128 8.67 4.75 28.19
CA ALA A 128 9.46 4.31 29.33
C ALA A 128 10.84 5.00 29.35
N TYR A 129 11.47 5.11 28.19
CA TYR A 129 12.75 5.78 28.03
C TYR A 129 12.66 7.28 28.36
N ASP A 130 11.66 7.98 27.82
CA ASP A 130 11.42 9.39 28.11
C ASP A 130 11.18 9.62 29.60
N MET A 131 10.33 8.79 30.24
CA MET A 131 10.07 8.87 31.67
C MET A 131 11.33 8.67 32.52
N GLU A 132 12.21 7.73 32.15
CA GLU A 132 13.47 7.49 32.87
C GLU A 132 14.46 8.65 32.68
N MET A 133 14.57 9.18 31.46
CA MET A 133 15.53 10.23 31.12
C MET A 133 15.10 11.63 31.58
N MET A 134 13.80 11.86 31.75
CA MET A 134 13.24 13.10 32.30
C MET A 134 13.26 13.15 33.83
N ARG A 135 13.73 12.09 34.52
CA ARG A 135 13.92 12.12 35.97
C ARG A 135 14.85 13.28 36.37
N PRO A 136 14.54 14.01 37.46
CA PRO A 136 15.40 15.08 37.94
C PRO A 136 16.80 14.56 38.25
N VAL A 137 17.81 15.21 37.68
CA VAL A 137 19.21 14.98 38.03
C VAL A 137 19.47 15.66 39.36
N ARG A 138 19.70 14.89 40.42
CA ARG A 138 19.85 15.42 41.78
C ARG A 138 21.22 16.09 41.94
N GLU A 139 21.28 17.08 42.82
CA GLU A 139 22.55 17.59 43.32
C GLU A 139 23.15 16.57 44.28
N PHE A 140 24.40 16.18 44.03
CA PHE A 140 25.11 15.20 44.84
C PHE A 140 25.60 15.83 46.14
N HIS A 141 25.36 15.13 47.25
CA HIS A 141 25.95 15.48 48.55
C HIS A 141 27.28 14.75 48.73
N GLU A 142 28.14 15.33 49.56
CA GLU A 142 29.48 14.78 49.83
C GLU A 142 29.37 13.36 50.43
N GLY A 143 29.88 12.36 49.71
CA GLY A 143 29.84 10.94 50.09
C GLY A 143 28.84 10.06 49.33
N GLU A 144 27.99 10.63 48.46
CA GLU A 144 27.09 9.86 47.60
C GLU A 144 27.73 9.58 46.21
N GLU A 145 27.56 8.36 45.71
CA GLU A 145 27.96 8.04 44.33
C GLU A 145 26.92 8.54 43.33
N PRO A 146 27.36 9.18 42.23
CA PRO A 146 26.44 9.69 41.23
C PRO A 146 25.75 8.60 40.42
N ASP A 147 24.46 8.79 40.07
CA ASP A 147 23.79 7.87 39.14
C ASP A 147 24.57 7.88 37.82
N PRO A 148 25.07 6.72 37.35
CA PRO A 148 25.86 6.63 36.12
C PRO A 148 25.16 7.22 34.89
N ARG A 149 23.82 7.34 34.93
CA ARG A 149 22.99 7.86 33.83
C ARG A 149 22.77 9.37 33.88
N ASP A 150 23.22 10.08 34.91
CA ASP A 150 22.94 11.52 35.04
C ASP A 150 23.56 12.36 33.91
N GLY A 151 24.71 11.95 33.38
CA GLY A 151 25.25 12.57 32.16
C GLY A 151 24.32 12.40 30.95
N GLN A 152 23.72 11.22 30.80
CA GLN A 152 22.77 10.92 29.71
C GLN A 152 21.46 11.70 29.89
N ARG A 153 20.93 11.76 31.12
CA ARG A 153 19.72 12.54 31.46
C ARG A 153 19.88 14.02 31.12
N ARG A 154 20.99 14.64 31.53
CA ARG A 154 21.27 16.07 31.21
C ARG A 154 21.31 16.32 29.70
N LYS A 155 21.95 15.43 28.95
CA LYS A 155 22.01 15.52 27.48
C LYS A 155 20.63 15.35 26.87
N TYR A 156 19.89 14.32 27.29
CA TYR A 156 18.54 14.04 26.81
C TYR A 156 17.59 15.22 27.03
N GLN A 157 17.51 15.74 28.26
CA GLN A 157 16.66 16.88 28.61
C GLN A 157 16.98 18.12 27.78
N LYS A 158 18.26 18.34 27.46
CA LYS A 158 18.69 19.42 26.56
C LYS A 158 18.28 19.18 25.10
N ASP A 159 18.33 17.93 24.65
CA ASP A 159 17.93 17.53 23.29
C ASP A 159 16.40 17.64 23.10
N MET A 160 15.60 17.34 24.13
CA MET A 160 14.12 17.34 24.04
C MET A 160 13.50 18.70 23.74
N LYS A 161 14.23 19.81 23.83
CA LYS A 161 13.75 21.11 23.34
C LYS A 161 13.57 21.18 21.82
N TYR A 162 14.12 20.21 21.08
CA TYR A 162 14.04 20.14 19.62
C TYR A 162 12.93 19.22 19.11
N ILE A 163 12.11 18.64 19.99
CA ILE A 163 11.00 17.78 19.63
C ILE A 163 9.85 17.94 20.64
N ASP A 164 8.63 18.11 20.15
CA ASP A 164 7.45 18.14 21.04
C ASP A 164 7.01 16.71 21.37
N MET A 165 7.58 16.15 22.44
CA MET A 165 7.27 14.79 22.88
C MET A 165 5.81 14.62 23.32
N HIS A 166 5.18 15.68 23.86
CA HIS A 166 3.77 15.63 24.25
C HIS A 166 2.87 15.48 23.02
N GLN A 167 3.11 16.28 21.99
CA GLN A 167 2.41 16.16 20.72
C GLN A 167 2.71 14.81 20.04
N PHE A 168 3.97 14.37 20.06
CA PHE A 168 4.39 13.10 19.47
C PHE A 168 3.62 11.92 20.09
N PHE A 169 3.59 11.82 21.42
CA PHE A 169 2.83 10.76 22.10
C PHE A 169 1.32 10.88 21.89
N LEU A 170 0.77 12.09 21.88
CA LEU A 170 -0.66 12.31 21.62
C LEU A 170 -1.06 11.78 20.24
N VAL A 171 -0.29 12.08 19.20
CA VAL A 171 -0.61 11.65 17.83
C VAL A 171 -0.42 10.15 17.66
N LEU A 172 0.70 9.60 18.15
CA LEU A 172 0.96 8.16 18.05
C LEU A 172 -0.01 7.32 18.89
N SER A 173 -0.63 7.89 19.93
CA SER A 173 -1.65 7.19 20.73
C SER A 173 -2.83 6.66 19.90
N GLN A 174 -3.09 7.25 18.72
CA GLN A 174 -4.12 6.78 17.80
C GLN A 174 -3.81 5.40 17.19
N TYR A 175 -2.54 4.98 17.17
CA TYR A 175 -2.05 3.77 16.49
C TYR A 175 -1.59 2.68 17.46
N VAL A 176 -1.94 2.81 18.73
CA VAL A 176 -1.66 1.85 19.80
C VAL A 176 -2.97 1.54 20.53
N THR A 177 -2.94 0.60 21.45
CA THR A 177 -4.10 0.08 22.18
C THR A 177 -4.98 1.20 22.73
N GLY A 178 -6.26 1.20 22.36
CA GLY A 178 -7.24 2.23 22.74
C GLY A 178 -7.33 3.41 21.77
N GLY A 179 -6.46 3.48 20.76
CA GLY A 179 -6.52 4.43 19.66
C GLY A 179 -7.47 4.02 18.53
N ARG A 180 -7.88 4.98 17.70
CA ARG A 180 -8.81 4.73 16.57
C ARG A 180 -8.25 3.75 15.53
N TYR A 181 -6.93 3.72 15.36
CA TYR A 181 -6.20 2.93 14.36
C TYR A 181 -5.31 1.86 14.99
N GLU A 182 -5.63 1.40 16.20
CA GLU A 182 -4.79 0.47 16.98
C GLU A 182 -4.36 -0.79 16.20
N LYS A 183 -5.18 -1.28 15.27
CA LYS A 183 -4.91 -2.51 14.52
C LYS A 183 -4.07 -2.28 13.25
N VAL A 184 -4.00 -1.04 12.76
CA VAL A 184 -3.47 -0.76 11.41
C VAL A 184 -1.96 -1.03 11.31
N LEU A 185 -1.21 -0.71 12.38
CA LEU A 185 0.26 -0.82 12.41
C LEU A 185 0.78 -1.90 13.37
N ASN A 186 -0.12 -2.75 13.89
CA ASN A 186 0.19 -3.75 14.90
C ASN A 186 -0.27 -5.16 14.48
N ALA A 187 -0.24 -5.47 13.19
CA ALA A 187 -0.60 -6.81 12.74
C ALA A 187 0.32 -7.87 13.37
N ASP A 188 -0.28 -8.90 13.98
CA ASP A 188 0.43 -10.06 14.51
C ASP A 188 0.85 -11.05 13.40
N ARG A 189 0.28 -10.87 12.20
CA ARG A 189 0.43 -11.83 11.10
C ARG A 189 1.73 -11.61 10.33
N ASP A 190 2.55 -12.65 10.26
CA ASP A 190 3.70 -12.77 9.34
C ASP A 190 3.25 -13.03 7.89
N VAL A 191 2.14 -12.42 7.44
CA VAL A 191 1.73 -12.54 6.05
C VAL A 191 2.59 -11.59 5.23
N ASP A 192 3.63 -12.15 4.64
CA ASP A 192 4.45 -11.45 3.68
C ASP A 192 3.65 -11.17 2.42
N LEU A 193 3.04 -9.98 2.35
CA LEU A 193 2.25 -9.55 1.21
C LEU A 193 3.04 -9.61 -0.10
N SER A 194 4.37 -9.48 -0.04
CA SER A 194 5.23 -9.51 -1.22
C SER A 194 5.23 -10.86 -1.94
N GLU A 195 4.79 -11.94 -1.28
CA GLU A 195 4.66 -13.26 -1.89
C GLU A 195 3.52 -13.33 -2.91
N TYR A 196 2.45 -12.54 -2.75
CA TYR A 196 1.36 -12.48 -3.71
C TYR A 196 1.75 -11.73 -4.99
N ARG A 197 1.34 -12.26 -6.15
CA ARG A 197 1.69 -11.69 -7.46
C ARG A 197 0.77 -10.58 -7.93
N LEU A 198 -0.40 -10.43 -7.33
CA LEU A 198 -1.37 -9.38 -7.68
C LEU A 198 -2.01 -8.87 -6.39
N ILE A 199 -1.79 -7.61 -6.09
CA ILE A 199 -2.25 -6.94 -4.89
C ILE A 199 -2.93 -5.63 -5.30
N CYS A 200 -4.05 -5.29 -4.66
CA CYS A 200 -4.80 -4.08 -4.90
C CYS A 200 -5.13 -3.39 -3.58
N PHE A 201 -4.88 -2.10 -3.52
CA PHE A 201 -5.28 -1.21 -2.43
C PHE A 201 -6.35 -0.29 -2.95
N ASP A 202 -7.59 -0.46 -2.50
CA ASP A 202 -8.69 0.48 -2.76
C ASP A 202 -8.59 1.64 -1.78
N LEU A 203 -8.16 2.78 -2.31
CA LEU A 203 -7.89 3.98 -1.55
C LEU A 203 -9.09 4.92 -1.49
N ALA A 204 -10.24 4.60 -2.09
CA ALA A 204 -11.36 5.54 -2.19
C ALA A 204 -11.84 6.06 -0.82
N LYS A 205 -11.97 5.18 0.17
CA LYS A 205 -12.33 5.57 1.55
C LYS A 205 -11.15 6.12 2.34
N VAL A 206 -9.94 5.69 2.01
CA VAL A 206 -8.72 6.04 2.71
C VAL A 206 -8.29 7.47 2.39
N GLN A 207 -8.38 7.89 1.12
CA GLN A 207 -7.96 9.22 0.65
C GLN A 207 -8.70 10.37 1.33
N ALA A 208 -9.91 10.13 1.84
CA ALA A 208 -10.69 11.12 2.58
C ALA A 208 -10.24 11.25 4.05
N ASP A 209 -9.48 10.29 4.58
CA ASP A 209 -9.02 10.28 5.95
C ASP A 209 -7.55 10.78 6.02
N PRO A 210 -7.30 12.01 6.50
CA PRO A 210 -5.97 12.62 6.48
C PRO A 210 -4.98 11.93 7.41
N ASP A 211 -5.44 11.14 8.38
CA ASP A 211 -4.59 10.42 9.31
C ASP A 211 -4.23 9.04 8.75
N LEU A 212 -5.20 8.35 8.12
CA LEU A 212 -5.00 6.99 7.60
C LEU A 212 -4.30 6.97 6.23
N TYR A 213 -4.55 7.94 5.35
CA TYR A 213 -3.96 7.95 4.00
C TYR A 213 -2.42 7.93 4.00
N PRO A 214 -1.72 8.73 4.81
CA PRO A 214 -0.26 8.67 4.89
C PRO A 214 0.25 7.29 5.30
N VAL A 215 -0.45 6.62 6.21
CA VAL A 215 -0.10 5.28 6.66
C VAL A 215 -0.19 4.28 5.51
N VAL A 216 -1.35 4.18 4.86
CA VAL A 216 -1.56 3.22 3.77
C VAL A 216 -0.60 3.50 2.61
N ALA A 217 -0.37 4.76 2.25
CA ALA A 217 0.61 5.14 1.24
C ALA A 217 2.03 4.63 1.56
N MET A 218 2.46 4.75 2.81
CA MET A 218 3.76 4.26 3.25
C MET A 218 3.86 2.74 3.24
N LEU A 219 2.79 2.05 3.61
CA LEU A 219 2.72 0.58 3.49
C LEU A 219 2.90 0.13 2.04
N ILE A 220 2.23 0.80 1.10
CA ILE A 220 2.36 0.47 -0.33
C ILE A 220 3.77 0.76 -0.84
N THR A 221 4.39 1.85 -0.35
CA THR A 221 5.78 2.19 -0.66
C THR A 221 6.73 1.09 -0.22
N GLU A 222 6.64 0.65 1.04
CA GLU A 222 7.50 -0.42 1.58
C GLU A 222 7.27 -1.75 0.85
N LEU A 223 6.01 -2.14 0.65
CA LEU A 223 5.68 -3.35 -0.11
C LEU A 223 6.28 -3.30 -1.53
N SER A 224 6.23 -2.14 -2.19
CA SER A 224 6.83 -1.96 -3.51
C SER A 224 8.35 -2.13 -3.48
N LEU A 225 9.03 -1.56 -2.48
CA LEU A 225 10.48 -1.71 -2.31
C LEU A 225 10.86 -3.16 -1.96
N ASP A 226 10.12 -3.82 -1.08
CA ASP A 226 10.27 -5.24 -0.74
C ASP A 226 10.19 -6.12 -1.99
N LEU A 227 9.21 -5.89 -2.86
CA LEU A 227 9.08 -6.61 -4.13
C LEU A 227 10.31 -6.43 -5.03
N PHE A 228 10.91 -5.25 -5.04
CA PHE A 228 12.11 -4.99 -5.84
C PHE A 228 13.34 -5.71 -5.29
N ARG A 229 13.51 -5.72 -3.96
CA ARG A 229 14.63 -6.39 -3.28
C ARG A 229 14.52 -7.91 -3.39
N LYS A 230 13.33 -8.48 -3.14
CA LYS A 230 13.12 -9.94 -3.12
C LYS A 230 13.08 -10.57 -4.51
N PHE A 231 12.58 -9.85 -5.53
CA PHE A 231 12.34 -10.43 -6.84
C PHE A 231 13.03 -9.67 -7.99
N PRO A 232 14.34 -9.36 -7.95
CA PRO A 232 15.01 -8.46 -8.89
C PRO A 232 14.79 -8.81 -10.37
N ASP A 233 14.75 -10.11 -10.71
CA ASP A 233 14.61 -10.58 -12.10
C ASP A 233 13.16 -10.63 -12.61
N THR A 234 12.17 -10.59 -11.71
CA THR A 234 10.75 -10.71 -12.09
C THR A 234 10.21 -9.40 -12.67
N VAL A 235 9.34 -9.46 -13.67
CA VAL A 235 8.68 -8.24 -14.18
C VAL A 235 7.69 -7.71 -13.15
N LYS A 236 7.75 -6.42 -12.80
CA LYS A 236 6.78 -5.77 -11.89
C LYS A 236 5.96 -4.69 -12.58
N TYR A 237 4.69 -4.56 -12.21
CA TYR A 237 3.85 -3.44 -12.61
C TYR A 237 3.25 -2.75 -11.40
N ILE A 238 3.38 -1.42 -11.33
CA ILE A 238 2.65 -0.59 -10.39
C ILE A 238 1.64 0.23 -11.18
N ALA A 239 0.35 0.03 -10.93
CA ALA A 239 -0.72 0.78 -11.54
C ALA A 239 -1.32 1.73 -10.51
N LEU A 240 -1.45 3.00 -10.87
CA LEU A 240 -2.01 4.07 -10.07
C LEU A 240 -3.28 4.56 -10.78
N ASP A 241 -4.44 4.13 -10.31
CA ASP A 241 -5.73 4.58 -10.83
C ASP A 241 -6.17 5.86 -10.12
N GLU A 242 -6.68 6.81 -10.91
CA GLU A 242 -7.09 8.15 -10.45
C GLU A 242 -6.06 8.82 -9.51
N ALA A 243 -4.80 8.82 -9.95
CA ALA A 243 -3.64 9.08 -9.10
C ALA A 243 -3.47 10.53 -8.60
N TRP A 244 -4.40 11.47 -8.84
CA TRP A 244 -4.21 12.90 -8.58
C TRP A 244 -3.81 13.23 -7.12
N THR A 245 -4.42 12.57 -6.13
CA THR A 245 -4.04 12.68 -4.71
C THR A 245 -2.65 12.12 -4.45
N MET A 246 -2.25 11.08 -5.18
CA MET A 246 -0.96 10.43 -5.05
C MET A 246 0.17 11.30 -5.66
N LEU A 247 -0.13 12.05 -6.73
CA LEU A 247 0.86 12.92 -7.40
C LEU A 247 1.25 14.16 -6.60
N SER A 248 0.48 14.52 -5.57
CA SER A 248 0.71 15.74 -4.77
C SER A 248 0.90 15.49 -3.27
N GLY A 249 0.58 14.30 -2.77
CA GLY A 249 0.72 13.93 -1.36
C GLY A 249 2.02 13.18 -1.02
N VAL A 250 1.98 12.41 0.07
CA VAL A 250 3.13 11.64 0.60
C VAL A 250 3.76 10.65 -0.40
N LEU A 251 2.99 10.20 -1.41
CA LEU A 251 3.47 9.30 -2.46
C LEU A 251 4.21 10.02 -3.58
N SER A 252 4.14 11.34 -3.67
CA SER A 252 4.62 12.12 -4.84
C SER A 252 6.10 11.87 -5.12
N GLU A 253 6.95 12.00 -4.09
CA GLU A 253 8.40 11.78 -4.22
C GLU A 253 8.73 10.31 -4.57
N PHE A 254 8.01 9.36 -3.96
CA PHE A 254 8.16 7.94 -4.28
C PHE A 254 7.80 7.65 -5.75
N ILE A 255 6.67 8.18 -6.22
CA ILE A 255 6.22 8.01 -7.61
C ILE A 255 7.23 8.63 -8.58
N GLU A 256 7.73 9.83 -8.30
CA GLU A 256 8.76 10.46 -9.12
C GLU A 256 10.02 9.59 -9.20
N SER A 257 10.50 9.10 -8.05
CA SER A 257 11.64 8.19 -7.97
C SER A 257 11.41 6.92 -8.79
N MET A 258 10.21 6.34 -8.73
CA MET A 258 9.85 5.17 -9.53
C MET A 258 9.89 5.46 -11.03
N TYR A 259 9.32 6.57 -11.50
CA TYR A 259 9.40 6.93 -12.91
C TYR A 259 10.84 7.08 -13.41
N ARG A 260 11.79 7.46 -12.53
CA ARG A 260 13.21 7.59 -12.87
C ARG A 260 13.98 6.28 -12.80
N THR A 261 13.61 5.38 -11.89
CA THR A 261 14.48 4.25 -11.50
C THR A 261 13.91 2.86 -11.78
N ILE A 262 12.58 2.71 -11.91
CA ILE A 262 11.91 1.39 -11.94
C ILE A 262 12.34 0.49 -13.11
N ARG A 263 12.83 1.08 -14.21
CA ARG A 263 13.37 0.31 -15.34
C ARG A 263 14.57 -0.56 -14.92
N LYS A 264 15.36 -0.13 -13.93
CA LYS A 264 16.51 -0.87 -13.41
C LYS A 264 16.10 -2.14 -12.66
N THR A 265 14.85 -2.21 -12.19
CA THR A 265 14.31 -3.34 -11.43
C THR A 265 13.35 -4.21 -12.26
N ASN A 266 13.45 -4.15 -13.60
CA ASN A 266 12.54 -4.84 -14.53
C ASN A 266 11.05 -4.49 -14.28
N GLY A 267 10.79 -3.25 -13.87
CA GLY A 267 9.44 -2.80 -13.54
C GLY A 267 8.90 -1.70 -14.45
N SER A 268 7.61 -1.42 -14.29
CA SER A 268 6.89 -0.35 -15.00
C SER A 268 5.86 0.28 -14.08
N VAL A 269 5.81 1.61 -14.04
CA VAL A 269 4.69 2.36 -13.44
C VAL A 269 3.70 2.73 -14.54
N THR A 270 2.41 2.75 -14.22
CA THR A 270 1.34 3.24 -15.09
C THR A 270 0.43 4.13 -14.26
N ILE A 271 0.25 5.37 -14.68
CA ILE A 271 -0.79 6.25 -14.17
C ILE A 271 -1.98 6.18 -15.12
N ILE A 272 -3.17 6.01 -14.56
CA ILE A 272 -4.46 6.06 -15.24
C ILE A 272 -5.20 7.27 -14.66
N THR A 273 -5.66 8.16 -15.54
CA THR A 273 -6.35 9.39 -15.16
C THR A 273 -7.31 9.79 -16.28
N GLN A 274 -8.40 10.46 -15.91
CA GLN A 274 -9.36 11.04 -16.84
C GLN A 274 -8.83 12.27 -17.59
N GLY A 275 -7.85 12.98 -17.02
CA GLY A 275 -7.43 14.29 -17.53
C GLY A 275 -5.94 14.52 -17.41
N ILE A 276 -5.31 14.94 -18.51
CA ILE A 276 -3.88 15.28 -18.52
C ILE A 276 -3.52 16.42 -17.54
N HIS A 277 -4.49 17.28 -17.22
CA HIS A 277 -4.31 18.40 -16.30
C HIS A 277 -3.80 17.95 -14.92
N GLU A 278 -4.28 16.82 -14.40
CA GLU A 278 -3.85 16.28 -13.10
C GLU A 278 -2.34 15.99 -13.09
N ILE A 279 -1.82 15.49 -14.21
CA ILE A 279 -0.39 15.23 -14.36
C ILE A 279 0.35 16.56 -14.52
N THR A 280 -0.09 17.42 -15.44
CA THR A 280 0.64 18.67 -15.76
C THR A 280 0.63 19.71 -14.64
N SER A 281 -0.36 19.68 -13.75
CA SER A 281 -0.43 20.58 -12.59
C SER A 281 0.39 20.08 -11.39
N SER A 282 0.82 18.81 -11.40
CA SER A 282 1.63 18.23 -10.32
C SER A 282 3.11 18.62 -10.43
N LYS A 283 3.79 18.78 -9.27
CA LYS A 283 5.24 19.06 -9.19
C LYS A 283 6.07 18.01 -9.94
N ILE A 284 5.61 16.75 -9.95
CA ILE A 284 6.30 15.60 -10.56
C ILE A 284 5.88 15.33 -12.01
N GLY A 285 4.91 16.07 -12.54
CA GLY A 285 4.35 15.90 -13.88
C GLY A 285 5.39 15.84 -15.00
N PRO A 286 6.38 16.74 -15.05
CA PRO A 286 7.46 16.68 -16.03
C PRO A 286 8.25 15.37 -15.98
N ALA A 287 8.54 14.84 -14.78
CA ALA A 287 9.25 13.57 -14.63
C ALA A 287 8.40 12.39 -15.12
N VAL A 288 7.11 12.38 -14.79
CA VAL A 288 6.15 11.36 -15.25
C VAL A 288 6.07 11.35 -16.78
N ILE A 289 5.83 12.50 -17.41
CA ILE A 289 5.66 12.63 -18.86
C ILE A 289 6.93 12.22 -19.62
N ASN A 290 8.09 12.74 -19.19
CA ASN A 290 9.36 12.52 -19.87
C ASN A 290 9.87 11.08 -19.77
N ASN A 291 9.59 10.39 -18.65
CA ASN A 291 10.01 8.99 -18.46
C ASN A 291 8.96 7.96 -18.94
N SER A 292 7.77 8.41 -19.32
CA SER A 292 6.74 7.53 -19.90
C SER A 292 7.05 7.21 -21.36
N SER A 293 7.56 6.01 -21.65
CA SER A 293 7.83 5.60 -23.04
C SER A 293 6.56 5.29 -23.85
N THR A 294 5.50 4.83 -23.17
CA THR A 294 4.23 4.44 -23.76
C THR A 294 3.13 5.38 -23.28
N LYS A 295 2.30 5.88 -24.21
CA LYS A 295 1.08 6.64 -23.92
C LYS A 295 -0.10 5.90 -24.53
N ILE A 296 -1.15 5.69 -23.74
CA ILE A 296 -2.39 5.07 -24.18
C ILE A 296 -3.49 6.12 -24.02
N ILE A 297 -4.16 6.46 -25.11
CA ILE A 297 -5.16 7.53 -25.15
C ILE A 297 -6.49 6.91 -25.60
N LEU A 298 -7.48 6.97 -24.71
CA LEU A 298 -8.82 6.48 -24.98
C LEU A 298 -9.67 7.58 -25.64
N ARG A 299 -10.89 7.22 -26.04
CA ARG A 299 -11.84 8.17 -26.64
C ARG A 299 -12.11 9.36 -25.71
N HIS A 300 -11.93 10.57 -26.22
CA HIS A 300 -12.35 11.81 -25.57
C HIS A 300 -13.65 12.32 -26.20
N LEU A 301 -14.63 12.67 -25.38
CA LEU A 301 -15.87 13.29 -25.84
C LEU A 301 -15.79 14.82 -25.86
N ASN A 302 -14.99 15.40 -24.96
CA ASN A 302 -14.79 16.85 -24.86
C ASN A 302 -13.64 17.31 -25.78
N PRO A 303 -13.91 18.18 -26.77
CA PRO A 303 -12.86 18.75 -27.63
C PRO A 303 -11.79 19.53 -26.88
N ASP A 304 -12.14 20.23 -25.80
CA ASP A 304 -11.19 21.07 -25.05
C ASP A 304 -10.16 20.20 -24.32
N SER A 305 -10.62 19.13 -23.67
CA SER A 305 -9.75 18.15 -23.02
C SER A 305 -8.81 17.48 -24.03
N LEU A 306 -9.30 17.23 -25.25
CA LEU A 306 -8.50 16.65 -26.32
C LEU A 306 -7.40 17.61 -26.80
N ALA A 307 -7.73 18.90 -26.97
CA ALA A 307 -6.76 19.91 -27.38
C ALA A 307 -5.60 20.05 -26.38
N GLN A 308 -5.87 19.86 -25.08
CA GLN A 308 -4.87 19.93 -24.01
C GLN A 308 -3.83 18.79 -24.06
N LEU A 309 -4.09 17.69 -24.78
CA LEU A 309 -3.15 16.56 -24.86
C LEU A 309 -1.90 16.88 -25.68
N GLN A 310 -2.03 17.73 -26.71
CA GLN A 310 -1.06 17.79 -27.80
C GLN A 310 0.33 18.23 -27.34
N ALA A 311 0.43 19.39 -26.69
CA ALA A 311 1.71 19.97 -26.30
C ALA A 311 2.40 19.16 -25.18
N PRO A 312 1.71 18.78 -24.08
CA PRO A 312 2.34 18.01 -23.00
C PRO A 312 2.84 16.63 -23.43
N LEU A 313 2.13 15.96 -24.33
CA LEU A 313 2.48 14.61 -24.78
C LEU A 313 3.34 14.59 -26.06
N GLY A 314 3.69 15.76 -26.60
CA GLY A 314 4.48 15.90 -27.83
C GLY A 314 3.84 15.19 -29.02
N LEU A 315 2.52 15.38 -29.21
CA LEU A 315 1.76 14.75 -30.28
C LEU A 315 1.82 15.59 -31.56
N THR A 316 2.05 14.92 -32.69
CA THR A 316 1.99 15.53 -34.02
C THR A 316 0.54 15.79 -34.44
N GLY A 317 0.33 16.65 -35.44
CA GLY A 317 -1.01 16.87 -36.00
C GLY A 317 -1.67 15.58 -36.49
N HIS A 318 -0.90 14.71 -37.17
CA HIS A 318 -1.40 13.41 -37.62
C HIS A 318 -1.79 12.48 -36.46
N GLU A 319 -1.00 12.43 -35.39
CA GLU A 319 -1.34 11.66 -34.18
C GLU A 319 -2.61 12.20 -33.52
N MET A 320 -2.80 13.52 -33.49
CA MET A 320 -4.05 14.13 -32.99
C MET A 320 -5.26 13.73 -33.84
N ASP A 321 -5.11 13.67 -35.16
CA ASP A 321 -6.19 13.23 -36.04
C ASP A 321 -6.52 11.73 -35.88
N LEU A 322 -5.51 10.90 -35.60
CA LEU A 322 -5.73 9.50 -35.20
C LEU A 322 -6.49 9.40 -33.86
N ILE A 323 -6.16 10.22 -32.87
CA ILE A 323 -6.88 10.21 -31.59
C ILE A 323 -8.34 10.67 -31.77
N LYS A 324 -8.57 11.69 -32.61
CA LYS A 324 -9.94 12.15 -32.95
C LYS A 324 -10.79 11.07 -33.61
N SER A 325 -10.17 10.13 -34.34
CA SER A 325 -10.89 9.05 -35.03
C SER A 325 -11.22 7.85 -34.14
N VAL A 326 -10.73 7.83 -32.89
CA VAL A 326 -10.98 6.73 -31.93
C VAL A 326 -12.47 6.61 -31.58
N ARG A 327 -13.04 5.43 -31.80
CA ARG A 327 -14.45 5.12 -31.54
C ARG A 327 -14.64 4.24 -30.31
N ALA A 328 -15.84 4.32 -29.73
CA ALA A 328 -16.27 3.42 -28.68
C ALA A 328 -17.74 3.03 -28.94
N THR A 329 -17.98 1.74 -29.13
CA THR A 329 -19.30 1.12 -29.29
C THR A 329 -19.51 0.08 -28.18
N ASP A 330 -20.68 -0.52 -28.08
CA ASP A 330 -20.96 -1.53 -27.05
C ASP A 330 -20.10 -2.80 -27.18
N GLN A 331 -19.60 -3.11 -28.38
CA GLN A 331 -18.84 -4.33 -28.67
C GLN A 331 -17.35 -4.07 -28.87
N LEU A 332 -16.99 -2.85 -29.28
CA LEU A 332 -15.64 -2.49 -29.69
C LEU A 332 -15.21 -1.19 -29.01
N ARG A 333 -14.06 -1.22 -28.34
CA ARG A 333 -13.41 -0.02 -27.79
C ARG A 333 -12.10 0.23 -28.53
N GLU A 334 -12.03 1.30 -29.31
CA GLU A 334 -10.77 1.72 -29.91
C GLU A 334 -9.97 2.58 -28.93
N PHE A 335 -8.65 2.57 -29.08
CA PHE A 335 -7.73 3.39 -28.31
C PHE A 335 -6.43 3.59 -29.10
N PHE A 336 -5.78 4.72 -28.86
CA PHE A 336 -4.52 5.08 -29.47
C PHE A 336 -3.36 4.66 -28.57
N ILE A 337 -2.32 4.04 -29.14
CA ILE A 337 -1.04 3.82 -28.46
C ILE A 337 0.07 4.55 -29.20
N LYS A 338 0.85 5.33 -28.45
CA LYS A 338 2.15 5.88 -28.87
C LYS A 338 3.28 5.28 -28.06
N GLN A 339 4.32 4.82 -28.74
CA GLN A 339 5.57 4.35 -28.14
C GLN A 339 6.76 4.87 -28.97
N GLY A 340 7.54 5.78 -28.40
CA GLY A 340 8.57 6.51 -29.15
C GLY A 340 7.97 7.23 -30.36
N GLY A 341 8.53 7.00 -31.55
CA GLY A 341 8.03 7.56 -32.82
C GLY A 341 6.94 6.74 -33.51
N LYS A 342 6.46 5.64 -32.90
CA LYS A 342 5.41 4.80 -33.48
C LYS A 342 4.08 5.08 -32.81
N ALA A 343 3.04 5.29 -33.60
CA ALA A 343 1.70 5.58 -33.13
C ALA A 343 0.66 4.84 -33.99
N LYS A 344 -0.30 4.17 -33.35
CA LYS A 344 -1.40 3.44 -34.02
C LYS A 344 -2.66 3.41 -33.16
N VAL A 345 -3.81 3.32 -33.84
CA VAL A 345 -5.09 3.00 -33.22
C VAL A 345 -5.26 1.48 -33.20
N TYR A 346 -5.72 0.97 -32.07
CA TYR A 346 -6.03 -0.43 -31.84
C TYR A 346 -7.49 -0.54 -31.41
N ALA A 347 -8.07 -1.72 -31.59
CA ALA A 347 -9.41 -2.02 -31.12
C ALA A 347 -9.33 -3.18 -30.11
N LEU A 348 -10.00 -3.01 -28.98
CA LEU A 348 -10.18 -4.03 -27.95
C LEU A 348 -11.55 -4.66 -28.13
N GLU A 349 -11.53 -5.99 -28.26
CA GLU A 349 -12.69 -6.86 -28.17
C GLU A 349 -12.45 -7.80 -26.98
N ALA A 350 -13.39 -7.83 -26.04
CA ALA A 350 -13.36 -8.73 -24.90
C ALA A 350 -14.35 -9.87 -25.13
N SER A 351 -13.99 -11.08 -24.71
CA SER A 351 -14.98 -12.17 -24.65
C SER A 351 -16.12 -11.80 -23.69
N PRO A 352 -17.34 -12.34 -23.86
CA PRO A 352 -18.45 -12.04 -22.96
C PRO A 352 -18.12 -12.27 -21.47
N GLN A 353 -17.35 -13.32 -21.17
CA GLN A 353 -16.91 -13.64 -19.80
C GLN A 353 -15.94 -12.59 -19.27
N LEU A 354 -15.00 -12.12 -20.11
CA LEU A 354 -14.05 -11.09 -19.70
C LEU A 354 -14.75 -9.73 -19.53
N ASP A 355 -15.68 -9.39 -20.42
CA ASP A 355 -16.52 -8.20 -20.31
C ASP A 355 -17.34 -8.19 -19.01
N ALA A 356 -17.89 -9.35 -18.60
CA ALA A 356 -18.58 -9.50 -17.32
C ALA A 356 -17.70 -9.15 -16.12
N ILE A 357 -16.43 -9.61 -16.14
CA ILE A 357 -15.48 -9.35 -15.05
C ILE A 357 -15.01 -7.89 -15.05
N LEU A 358 -14.83 -7.30 -16.23
CA LEU A 358 -14.27 -5.95 -16.41
C LEU A 358 -15.32 -4.82 -16.40
N THR A 359 -16.62 -5.15 -16.37
CA THR A 359 -17.68 -4.14 -16.47
C THR A 359 -17.66 -3.18 -15.27
N SER A 360 -17.65 -1.88 -15.55
CA SER A 360 -17.81 -0.81 -14.57
C SER A 360 -19.23 -0.24 -14.52
N LYS A 361 -20.15 -0.73 -15.38
CA LYS A 361 -21.54 -0.26 -15.40
C LYS A 361 -22.23 -0.66 -14.08
N PRO A 362 -22.81 0.28 -13.31
CA PRO A 362 -23.36 -0.03 -11.98
C PRO A 362 -24.40 -1.14 -11.98
N VAL A 363 -25.31 -1.17 -12.96
CA VAL A 363 -26.35 -2.20 -13.09
C VAL A 363 -25.73 -3.59 -13.30
N GLU A 364 -24.77 -3.69 -14.22
CA GLU A 364 -24.08 -4.95 -14.52
C GLU A 364 -23.23 -5.41 -13.32
N ARG A 365 -22.44 -4.50 -12.73
CA ARG A 365 -21.61 -4.80 -11.56
C ARG A 365 -22.43 -5.27 -10.36
N ASN A 366 -23.55 -4.60 -10.07
CA ASN A 366 -24.44 -4.98 -8.96
C ASN A 366 -25.10 -6.34 -9.22
N HIS A 367 -25.49 -6.62 -10.46
CA HIS A 367 -26.03 -7.93 -10.84
C HIS A 367 -25.01 -9.04 -10.63
N LEU A 368 -23.77 -8.85 -11.12
CA LEU A 368 -22.70 -9.81 -10.90
C LEU A 368 -22.41 -10.03 -9.41
N ASN A 369 -22.35 -8.96 -8.61
CA ASN A 369 -22.14 -9.07 -7.17
C ASN A 369 -23.26 -9.87 -6.47
N ASN A 370 -24.51 -9.72 -6.91
CA ASN A 370 -25.64 -10.50 -6.39
C ASN A 370 -25.53 -11.98 -6.79
N LEU A 371 -25.15 -12.28 -8.03
CA LEU A 371 -24.90 -13.64 -8.49
C LEU A 371 -23.74 -14.29 -7.73
N VAL A 372 -22.65 -13.54 -7.51
CA VAL A 372 -21.52 -13.98 -6.68
C VAL A 372 -21.99 -14.37 -5.28
N LYS A 373 -22.80 -13.52 -4.63
CA LYS A 373 -23.41 -13.83 -3.32
C LYS A 373 -24.35 -15.03 -3.36
N PHE A 374 -25.16 -15.15 -4.40
CA PHE A 374 -26.10 -16.26 -4.56
C PHE A 374 -25.37 -17.60 -4.70
N TYR A 375 -24.28 -17.65 -5.47
CA TYR A 375 -23.48 -18.84 -5.67
C TYR A 375 -22.39 -19.06 -4.60
N GLN A 376 -22.30 -18.21 -3.57
CA GLN A 376 -21.36 -18.41 -2.47
C GLN A 376 -21.57 -19.77 -1.80
N GLN A 377 -20.46 -20.46 -1.54
CA GLN A 377 -20.46 -21.72 -0.84
C GLN A 377 -19.73 -21.60 0.49
N HIS A 378 -20.23 -22.29 1.50
CA HIS A 378 -19.59 -22.37 2.80
C HIS A 378 -18.88 -23.71 2.90
N GLN A 379 -17.55 -23.69 2.92
CA GLN A 379 -16.74 -24.89 3.09
C GLN A 379 -16.14 -24.92 4.49
N ARG A 380 -16.18 -26.08 5.14
CA ARG A 380 -15.40 -26.32 6.36
C ARG A 380 -13.97 -26.64 5.95
N THR A 381 -13.04 -25.77 6.30
CA THR A 381 -11.61 -26.00 6.11
C THR A 381 -10.96 -26.28 7.46
N LEU A 382 -10.01 -27.21 7.46
CA LEU A 382 -9.24 -27.55 8.66
C LEU A 382 -8.39 -26.33 9.06
N GLN A 383 -8.41 -25.95 10.33
CA GLN A 383 -7.50 -24.92 10.84
C GLN A 383 -6.13 -25.53 11.01
N LEU A 384 -5.12 -24.91 10.42
CA LEU A 384 -3.72 -25.31 10.54
C LEU A 384 -2.96 -24.28 11.37
N ASP A 385 -1.99 -24.73 12.17
CA ASP A 385 -1.04 -23.87 12.86
C ASP A 385 0.06 -23.37 11.90
N LYS A 386 0.99 -22.57 12.43
CA LYS A 386 2.12 -22.00 11.68
C LYS A 386 3.05 -23.04 11.03
N ASN A 387 2.99 -24.29 11.48
CA ASN A 387 3.79 -25.40 10.97
C ASN A 387 2.97 -26.31 10.02
N GLY A 388 1.73 -25.90 9.68
CA GLY A 388 0.84 -26.66 8.82
C GLY A 388 0.15 -27.85 9.50
N GLN A 389 0.19 -27.94 10.84
CA GLN A 389 -0.44 -29.03 11.59
C GLN A 389 -1.86 -28.65 12.01
N PRO A 390 -2.81 -29.61 12.12
CA PRO A 390 -4.17 -29.31 12.56
C PRO A 390 -4.20 -28.67 13.94
N VAL A 391 -4.87 -27.52 14.08
CA VAL A 391 -5.14 -26.92 15.39
C VAL A 391 -6.10 -27.84 16.14
N LEU A 392 -5.67 -28.35 17.29
CA LEU A 392 -6.48 -29.23 18.13
C LEU A 392 -7.02 -28.46 19.34
N ARG A 393 -8.28 -28.73 19.71
CA ARG A 393 -8.86 -28.35 21.00
C ARG A 393 -9.44 -29.60 21.64
N ASP A 394 -8.96 -29.94 22.83
CA ASP A 394 -9.32 -31.17 23.55
C ASP A 394 -9.14 -32.44 22.68
N GLY A 395 -8.09 -32.46 21.85
CA GLY A 395 -7.78 -33.55 20.93
C GLY A 395 -8.62 -33.58 19.64
N VAL A 396 -9.54 -32.62 19.45
CA VAL A 396 -10.42 -32.55 18.27
C VAL A 396 -9.91 -31.49 17.29
N PRO A 397 -9.71 -31.82 16.00
CA PRO A 397 -9.32 -30.86 14.99
C PRO A 397 -10.34 -29.74 14.83
N GLN A 398 -9.85 -28.51 14.83
CA GLN A 398 -10.67 -27.32 14.65
C GLN A 398 -10.88 -27.03 13.18
N TYR A 399 -12.09 -26.61 12.84
CA TYR A 399 -12.46 -26.22 11.48
C TYR A 399 -12.88 -24.77 11.48
N LYS A 400 -12.54 -24.04 10.42
CA LYS A 400 -13.11 -22.72 10.14
C LYS A 400 -14.06 -22.84 8.95
N THR A 401 -15.14 -22.08 8.97
CA THR A 401 -15.97 -21.92 7.78
C THR A 401 -15.30 -20.91 6.88
N THR A 402 -14.90 -21.33 5.69
CA THR A 402 -14.37 -20.46 4.64
C THR A 402 -15.47 -20.23 3.60
N VAL A 403 -15.74 -18.96 3.33
CA VAL A 403 -16.66 -18.57 2.25
C VAL A 403 -15.89 -18.66 0.93
N VAL A 404 -16.32 -19.58 0.07
CA VAL A 404 -15.79 -19.72 -1.28
C VAL A 404 -16.71 -18.96 -2.23
N GLN A 405 -16.15 -17.97 -2.89
CA GLN A 405 -16.87 -17.20 -3.89
C GLN A 405 -16.86 -17.95 -5.24
N ARG A 406 -18.03 -18.25 -5.80
CA ARG A 406 -18.16 -18.93 -7.10
C ARG A 406 -18.35 -17.93 -8.23
N LEU A 407 -17.30 -17.15 -8.47
CA LEU A 407 -17.31 -16.14 -9.54
C LEU A 407 -17.46 -16.77 -10.94
N ASP A 408 -16.96 -17.99 -11.12
CA ASP A 408 -17.15 -18.81 -12.32
C ASP A 408 -18.64 -18.96 -12.68
N TYR A 409 -19.46 -19.46 -11.74
CA TYR A 409 -20.90 -19.66 -11.96
C TYR A 409 -21.64 -18.33 -12.11
N ALA A 410 -21.21 -17.32 -11.35
CA ALA A 410 -21.79 -15.99 -11.43
C ALA A 410 -21.53 -15.33 -12.79
N VAL A 411 -20.34 -15.50 -13.37
CA VAL A 411 -19.99 -14.97 -14.70
C VAL A 411 -20.78 -15.69 -15.80
N ASP A 412 -20.89 -17.00 -15.74
CA ASP A 412 -21.66 -17.75 -16.74
C ASP A 412 -23.14 -17.33 -16.75
N GLN A 413 -23.76 -17.26 -15.57
CA GLN A 413 -25.15 -16.78 -15.44
C GLN A 413 -25.29 -15.32 -15.90
N PHE A 414 -24.33 -14.46 -15.54
CA PHE A 414 -24.32 -13.06 -15.96
C PHE A 414 -24.31 -12.93 -17.49
N VAL A 415 -23.47 -13.72 -18.17
CA VAL A 415 -23.35 -13.71 -19.64
C VAL A 415 -24.67 -14.13 -20.27
N GLU A 416 -25.30 -15.19 -19.77
CA GLU A 416 -26.63 -15.61 -20.26
C GLU A 416 -27.69 -14.52 -20.08
N ASP A 417 -27.75 -13.90 -18.90
CA ASP A 417 -28.71 -12.85 -18.59
C ASP A 417 -28.52 -11.63 -19.49
N LYS A 418 -27.26 -11.25 -19.73
CA LYS A 418 -26.89 -10.14 -20.63
C LYS A 418 -27.31 -10.43 -22.07
N GLN A 419 -27.07 -11.64 -22.56
CA GLN A 419 -27.47 -12.07 -23.91
C GLN A 419 -28.99 -12.10 -24.08
N LYS A 420 -29.74 -12.48 -23.03
CA LYS A 420 -31.21 -12.44 -23.00
C LYS A 420 -31.78 -11.02 -22.88
N GLY A 421 -30.92 -10.00 -22.74
CA GLY A 421 -31.33 -8.60 -22.64
C GLY A 421 -31.80 -8.18 -21.25
N ALA A 422 -31.66 -9.02 -20.23
CA ALA A 422 -32.15 -8.75 -18.87
C ALA A 422 -31.45 -7.55 -18.18
N LEU A 423 -30.29 -7.14 -18.72
CA LEU A 423 -29.47 -6.04 -18.19
C LEU A 423 -29.56 -4.75 -19.02
N ARG A 424 -30.40 -4.72 -20.08
CA ARG A 424 -30.67 -3.50 -20.85
C ARG A 424 -31.69 -2.64 -20.09
N ARG A 425 -31.23 -1.61 -19.39
CA ARG A 425 -32.05 -0.50 -18.93
C ARG A 425 -31.63 0.77 -19.63
#